data_AF-A0A2T4MWU6-F1
#
_entry.id   AF-A0A2T4MWU6-F1
#
_cell.length_a   1.000
_cell.length_b   1.000
_cell.length_c   1.000
_cell.angle_alpha   90.00
_cell.angle_beta   90.00
_cell.angle_gamma   90.00
#
_symmetry.space_group_name_H-M   'P 1'
#
loop_
_entity.id
_entity.type
_entity.pdbx_description
1 polymer ?
#
loop_
_entity_poly.entity_id
_entity_poly.type
_entity_poly.pdbx_seq_one_letter_code
_entity_poly.pdbx_strand_id
1 'polypeptide(L)'
;MSLKPDFSSKENLDRKIWWAMCDAHMSMPRKLAEADLSKPFVYDRRYGVFYVPFGCHSMAMATILAWDLGVYSYMDIDNKAIGISDFRASCSTAFSDYYLENTPGTCFKSSISKQVISGKPAGLNNQEKCFFGDIAYLD
;
A
#
# COMPACT_ATOMS: atom_id res chain seq x y z
N MET A 1 5.70 16.07 -8.64
CA MET A 1 6.52 16.19 -7.41
C MET A 1 5.88 15.27 -6.40
N SER A 2 6.56 14.21 -5.94
CA SER A 2 5.97 13.22 -5.01
C SER A 2 5.66 13.85 -3.65
N LEU A 3 4.51 13.50 -3.06
CA LEU A 3 4.20 13.78 -1.66
C LEU A 3 5.00 12.77 -0.83
N LYS A 4 5.79 13.25 0.12
CA LYS A 4 6.58 12.40 1.03
C LYS A 4 6.00 12.55 2.44
N PRO A 5 5.03 11.71 2.83
CA PRO A 5 4.50 11.71 4.19
C PRO A 5 5.61 11.47 5.21
N ASP A 6 5.63 12.23 6.30
CA ASP A 6 6.42 11.92 7.48
C ASP A 6 5.54 11.20 8.52
N PHE A 7 5.76 9.89 8.67
CA PHE A 7 5.04 9.06 9.64
C PHE A 7 5.76 8.92 10.99
N SER A 8 6.75 9.77 11.29
CA SER A 8 7.46 9.75 12.59
C SER A 8 6.52 10.02 13.77
N SER A 9 5.49 10.85 13.58
CA SER A 9 4.44 11.12 14.54
C SER A 9 3.17 11.58 13.81
N LYS A 10 2.02 11.56 14.50
CA LYS A 10 0.78 12.07 13.92
C LYS A 10 0.82 13.59 13.76
N GLU A 11 1.52 14.26 14.66
CA GLU A 11 1.66 15.72 14.73
C GLU A 11 2.45 16.28 13.55
N ASN A 12 3.39 15.49 13.00
CA ASN A 12 4.19 15.86 11.83
C ASN A 12 3.48 15.58 10.49
N LEU A 13 2.37 14.85 10.52
CA LEU A 13 1.68 14.43 9.31
C LEU A 13 0.80 15.55 8.75
N ASP A 14 0.93 15.83 7.45
CA ASP A 14 0.03 16.75 6.75
C ASP A 14 -1.43 16.33 7.00
N ARG A 15 -2.26 17.29 7.42
CA ARG A 15 -3.68 17.09 7.70
C ARG A 15 -4.40 16.39 6.53
N LYS A 16 -4.10 16.74 5.28
CA LYS A 16 -4.72 16.10 4.10
C LYS A 16 -4.30 14.64 3.97
N ILE A 17 -3.05 14.30 4.27
CA ILE A 17 -2.58 12.91 4.30
C ILE A 17 -3.28 12.15 5.43
N TRP A 18 -3.41 12.75 6.61
CA TRP A 18 -4.14 12.14 7.72
C TRP A 18 -5.60 11.83 7.36
N TRP A 19 -6.30 12.76 6.71
CA TRP A 19 -7.68 12.51 6.25
C TRP A 19 -7.74 11.43 5.18
N ALA A 20 -6.82 11.45 4.20
CA ALA A 20 -6.74 10.39 3.19
C ALA A 20 -6.48 9.01 3.82
N MET A 21 -5.65 8.92 4.88
CA MET A 21 -5.47 7.69 5.63
C MET A 21 -6.74 7.23 6.33
N CYS A 22 -7.50 8.16 6.92
CA CYS A 22 -8.76 7.85 7.58
C CYS A 22 -9.79 7.32 6.58
N ASP A 23 -9.91 7.96 5.41
CA ASP A 23 -10.78 7.52 4.32
C ASP A 23 -10.34 6.14 3.78
N ALA A 24 -9.03 5.88 3.74
CA ALA A 24 -8.46 4.59 3.37
C ALA A 24 -8.46 3.54 4.50
N HIS A 25 -8.96 3.88 5.69
CA HIS A 25 -8.96 3.06 6.90
C HIS A 25 -7.57 2.53 7.33
N MET A 26 -6.53 3.33 7.12
CA MET A 26 -5.15 2.98 7.44
C MET A 26 -4.82 3.35 8.89
N SER A 27 -4.12 2.47 9.60
CA SER A 27 -3.43 2.85 10.84
C SER A 27 -2.19 3.71 10.57
N MET A 28 -1.59 4.32 11.59
CA MET A 28 -0.17 4.73 11.48
C MET A 28 0.68 3.49 11.23
N PRO A 29 1.76 3.59 10.42
CA PRO A 29 2.58 2.44 10.11
C PRO A 29 3.39 2.00 11.35
N ARG A 30 3.63 0.70 11.44
CA ARG A 30 4.55 0.09 12.41
C ARG A 30 5.77 -0.44 11.71
N LYS A 31 6.93 -0.45 12.38
CA LYS A 31 8.12 -1.12 11.84
C LYS A 31 7.82 -2.61 11.64
N LEU A 32 8.36 -3.20 10.57
CA LEU A 32 8.13 -4.60 10.23
C LEU A 32 8.45 -5.56 11.39
N ALA A 33 9.56 -5.32 12.09
CA ALA A 33 10.00 -6.15 13.22
C ALA A 33 9.07 -6.08 14.45
N GLU A 34 8.24 -5.03 14.56
CA GLU A 34 7.31 -4.80 15.67
C GLU A 34 5.85 -5.08 15.26
N ALA A 35 5.62 -5.41 14.00
CA ALA A 35 4.29 -5.58 13.46
C ALA A 35 3.72 -6.98 13.72
N ASP A 36 2.43 -7.03 14.03
CA ASP A 36 1.64 -8.24 14.16
C ASP A 36 1.10 -8.65 12.78
N LEU A 37 1.88 -9.50 12.09
CA LEU A 37 1.58 -9.97 10.74
C LEU A 37 0.41 -10.95 10.67
N SER A 38 -0.23 -11.29 11.80
CA SER A 38 -1.46 -12.10 11.81
C SER A 38 -2.68 -11.29 11.35
N LYS A 39 -2.61 -9.95 11.48
CA LYS A 39 -3.69 -9.03 11.09
C LYS A 39 -3.64 -8.72 9.59
N PRO A 40 -4.76 -8.30 8.98
CA PRO A 40 -4.70 -7.77 7.63
C PRO A 40 -3.89 -6.47 7.59
N PHE A 41 -3.03 -6.33 6.58
CA PHE A 41 -2.10 -5.21 6.48
C PHE A 41 -1.72 -4.88 5.04
N VAL A 42 -1.21 -3.67 4.84
CA VAL A 42 -0.41 -3.25 3.68
C VAL A 42 0.98 -2.89 4.18
N TYR A 43 2.01 -3.42 3.54
CA TYR A 43 3.41 -3.14 3.83
C TYR A 43 4.03 -2.34 2.70
N ASP A 44 4.78 -1.31 3.07
CA ASP A 44 5.70 -0.58 2.21
C ASP A 44 7.03 -0.43 2.95
N ARG A 45 8.13 -0.87 2.36
CA ARG A 45 9.47 -0.80 2.95
C ARG A 45 9.85 0.59 3.46
N ARG A 46 9.36 1.65 2.82
CA ARG A 46 9.67 3.05 3.18
C ARG A 46 9.01 3.45 4.50
N TYR A 47 7.83 2.93 4.77
CA TYR A 47 6.98 3.41 5.87
C TYR A 47 6.75 2.36 6.96
N GLY A 48 6.65 1.08 6.58
CA GLY A 48 6.35 -0.03 7.45
C GLY A 48 5.01 -0.69 7.13
N VAL A 49 4.40 -1.27 8.15
CA VAL A 49 3.15 -2.02 8.08
C VAL A 49 2.00 -1.13 8.53
N PHE A 50 1.09 -0.84 7.61
CA PHE A 50 -0.21 -0.22 7.87
C PHE A 50 -1.24 -1.33 8.11
N TYR A 51 -1.88 -1.33 9.28
CA TYR A 51 -3.04 -2.19 9.48
C TYR A 51 -4.23 -1.60 8.74
N VAL A 52 -4.99 -2.48 8.08
CA VAL A 52 -6.19 -2.12 7.33
C VAL A 52 -7.30 -3.11 7.64
N PRO A 53 -8.56 -2.67 7.75
CA PRO A 53 -9.67 -3.58 7.95
C PRO A 53 -10.00 -4.39 6.69
N PHE A 54 -10.91 -5.35 6.84
CA PHE A 54 -11.39 -6.22 5.76
C PHE A 54 -11.81 -5.39 4.53
N GLY A 55 -11.29 -5.74 3.35
CA GLY A 55 -11.67 -5.13 2.07
C GLY A 55 -11.02 -3.78 1.75
N CYS A 56 -10.19 -3.21 2.63
CA CYS A 56 -9.63 -1.86 2.43
C CYS A 56 -8.19 -1.82 1.87
N HIS A 57 -7.55 -2.97 1.65
CA HIS A 57 -6.15 -3.04 1.21
C HIS A 57 -5.92 -2.38 -0.18
N SER A 58 -6.84 -2.58 -1.13
CA SER A 58 -6.73 -1.98 -2.47
C SER A 58 -6.79 -0.45 -2.39
N MET A 59 -7.71 0.09 -1.59
CA MET A 59 -7.84 1.53 -1.35
C MET A 59 -6.60 2.10 -0.64
N ALA A 60 -6.07 1.41 0.38
CA ALA A 60 -4.85 1.84 1.05
C ALA A 60 -3.64 1.86 0.11
N MET A 61 -3.43 0.81 -0.69
CA MET A 61 -2.36 0.78 -1.70
C MET A 61 -2.52 1.86 -2.77
N ALA A 62 -3.75 2.06 -3.29
CA ALA A 62 -4.04 3.11 -4.26
C ALA A 62 -3.76 4.51 -3.67
N THR A 63 -4.05 4.71 -2.38
CA THR A 63 -3.77 5.96 -1.67
C THR A 63 -2.28 6.20 -1.51
N ILE A 64 -1.48 5.17 -1.21
CA ILE A 64 -0.01 5.30 -1.16
C ILE A 64 0.55 5.63 -2.56
N LEU A 65 0.06 4.97 -3.60
CA LEU A 65 0.43 5.29 -4.99
C LEU A 65 0.11 6.74 -5.35
N ALA A 66 -1.04 7.27 -4.90
CA ALA A 66 -1.42 8.66 -5.11
C ALA A 66 -0.33 9.62 -4.59
N TRP A 67 0.18 9.36 -3.37
CA TRP A 67 1.24 10.16 -2.77
C TRP A 67 2.55 10.06 -3.54
N ASP A 68 2.90 8.87 -4.04
CA ASP A 68 4.06 8.66 -4.91
C ASP A 68 3.96 9.49 -6.19
N LEU A 69 2.76 9.63 -6.75
CA LEU A 69 2.48 10.44 -7.93
C LEU A 69 2.30 11.93 -7.63
N GLY A 70 2.24 12.32 -6.36
CA GLY A 70 2.18 13.72 -5.94
C GLY A 70 0.78 14.26 -5.70
N VAL A 71 -0.23 13.40 -5.60
CA VAL A 71 -1.63 13.77 -5.37
C VAL A 71 -2.15 13.14 -4.06
N TYR A 72 -3.15 13.75 -3.43
CA TYR A 72 -3.60 13.32 -2.10
C TYR A 72 -4.59 12.16 -2.13
N SER A 73 -5.39 12.07 -3.19
CA SER A 73 -6.43 11.05 -3.38
C SER A 73 -6.12 10.20 -4.59
N TYR A 74 -6.39 8.89 -4.51
CA TYR A 74 -6.24 8.00 -5.67
C TYR A 74 -7.23 8.36 -6.81
N MET A 75 -8.32 9.06 -6.49
CA MET A 75 -9.26 9.57 -7.49
C MET A 75 -8.66 10.69 -8.36
N ASP A 76 -7.59 11.34 -7.89
CA ASP A 76 -6.90 12.41 -8.61
C ASP A 76 -5.71 11.88 -9.44
N ILE A 77 -5.50 10.55 -9.49
CA ILE A 77 -4.43 9.94 -10.28
C ILE A 77 -4.75 10.10 -11.77
N ASP A 78 -3.79 10.64 -12.53
CA ASP A 78 -3.81 10.58 -13.99
C ASP A 78 -3.56 9.15 -14.45
N ASN A 79 -4.66 8.42 -14.67
CA ASN A 79 -4.63 7.01 -15.04
C ASN A 79 -3.96 6.79 -16.41
N LYS A 80 -4.04 7.74 -17.34
CA LYS A 80 -3.39 7.65 -18.65
C LYS A 80 -1.88 7.73 -18.52
N ALA A 81 -1.38 8.60 -17.63
CA ALA A 81 0.06 8.73 -17.38
C ALA A 81 0.71 7.45 -16.84
N ILE A 82 -0.05 6.62 -16.12
CA ILE A 82 0.43 5.33 -15.58
C ILE A 82 -0.08 4.11 -16.36
N GLY A 83 -0.74 4.30 -17.50
CA GLY A 83 -1.16 3.22 -18.39
C GLY A 83 -2.37 2.41 -17.92
N ILE A 84 -3.18 2.93 -16.99
CA ILE A 84 -4.43 2.32 -16.55
C ILE A 84 -5.59 2.86 -17.41
N SER A 85 -6.40 1.97 -17.97
CA SER A 85 -7.53 2.37 -18.82
C SER A 85 -8.59 3.16 -18.05
N ASP A 86 -9.25 4.12 -18.70
CA ASP A 86 -10.30 4.97 -18.10
C ASP A 86 -11.45 4.12 -17.50
N PHE A 87 -11.75 2.96 -18.09
CA PHE A 87 -12.74 2.00 -17.56
C PHE A 87 -12.36 1.41 -16.20
N ARG A 88 -11.05 1.24 -15.94
CA ARG A 88 -10.53 0.71 -14.67
C ARG A 88 -10.13 1.82 -13.68
N ALA A 89 -10.14 3.08 -14.10
CA ALA A 89 -9.69 4.23 -13.29
C ALA A 89 -10.59 4.55 -12.09
N SER A 90 -11.83 4.05 -12.04
CA SER A 90 -12.68 4.13 -10.85
C SER A 90 -12.46 2.99 -9.86
N CYS A 91 -11.62 2.01 -10.21
CA CYS A 91 -11.40 0.79 -9.43
C CYS A 91 -10.04 0.85 -8.71
N SER A 92 -10.08 0.92 -7.38
CA SER A 92 -8.87 0.91 -6.54
C SER A 92 -7.98 -0.33 -6.77
N THR A 93 -8.57 -1.44 -7.21
CA THR A 93 -7.82 -2.67 -7.51
C THR A 93 -6.81 -2.50 -8.64
N ALA A 94 -7.15 -1.73 -9.70
CA ALA A 94 -6.22 -1.52 -10.81
C ALA A 94 -4.98 -0.73 -10.37
N PHE A 95 -5.18 0.27 -9.50
CA PHE A 95 -4.09 1.02 -8.90
C PHE A 95 -3.29 0.19 -7.90
N SER A 96 -3.94 -0.70 -7.14
CA SER A 96 -3.21 -1.57 -6.20
C SER A 96 -2.33 -2.60 -6.91
N ASP A 97 -2.83 -3.21 -7.99
CA ASP A 97 -2.05 -4.16 -8.79
C ASP A 97 -0.84 -3.44 -9.40
N TYR A 98 -1.07 -2.29 -10.03
CA TYR A 98 -0.01 -1.44 -10.56
C TYR A 98 1.02 -1.10 -9.48
N TYR A 99 0.56 -0.69 -8.29
CA TYR A 99 1.42 -0.33 -7.17
C TYR A 99 2.33 -1.50 -6.75
N LEU A 100 1.77 -2.69 -6.58
CA LEU A 100 2.51 -3.89 -6.18
C LEU A 100 3.52 -4.34 -7.25
N GLU A 101 3.17 -4.22 -8.53
CA GLU A 101 4.02 -4.64 -9.65
C GLU A 101 5.20 -3.70 -9.91
N ASN A 102 5.04 -2.42 -9.58
CA ASN A 102 5.97 -1.35 -9.95
C ASN A 102 6.70 -0.74 -8.74
N THR A 103 6.31 -1.08 -7.50
CA THR A 103 6.95 -0.57 -6.28
C THR A 103 7.67 -1.70 -5.54
N PRO A 104 9.01 -1.75 -5.57
CA PRO A 104 9.75 -2.74 -4.79
C PRO A 104 9.55 -2.54 -3.28
N GLY A 105 9.45 -3.64 -2.54
CA GLY A 105 9.29 -3.61 -1.09
C GLY A 105 7.85 -3.43 -0.64
N THR A 106 6.88 -3.80 -1.45
CA THR A 106 5.46 -3.72 -1.11
C THR A 106 4.80 -5.08 -1.15
N CYS A 107 3.93 -5.33 -0.18
CA CYS A 107 3.06 -6.49 -0.15
C CYS A 107 1.83 -6.19 0.71
N PHE A 108 0.84 -7.07 0.69
CA PHE A 108 -0.31 -6.97 1.59
C PHE A 108 -0.76 -8.34 2.06
N LYS A 109 -1.47 -8.36 3.18
CA LYS A 109 -2.21 -9.53 3.64
C LYS A 109 -3.67 -9.15 3.73
N SER A 110 -4.49 -9.80 2.91
CA SER A 110 -5.94 -9.64 3.04
C SER A 110 -6.47 -10.48 4.19
N SER A 111 -7.64 -10.11 4.68
CA SER A 111 -8.42 -10.87 5.66
C SER A 111 -8.93 -12.21 5.13
N ILE A 112 -8.98 -12.38 3.80
CA ILE A 112 -9.48 -13.60 3.14
C ILE A 112 -8.34 -14.59 2.90
N SER A 113 -7.14 -14.08 2.58
CA SER A 113 -5.98 -14.91 2.28
C SER A 113 -5.16 -15.24 3.52
N LYS A 114 -4.77 -16.52 3.64
CA LYS A 114 -3.76 -16.92 4.61
C LYS A 114 -2.35 -16.47 4.22
N GLN A 115 -2.13 -16.18 2.95
CA GLN A 115 -0.83 -15.81 2.39
C GLN A 115 -0.65 -14.29 2.31
N VAL A 116 0.61 -13.85 2.34
CA VAL A 116 0.98 -12.49 1.96
C VAL A 116 1.05 -12.43 0.44
N ILE A 117 0.54 -11.37 -0.17
CA ILE A 117 0.51 -11.18 -1.62
C ILE A 117 1.48 -10.04 -1.97
N SER A 118 2.37 -10.30 -2.91
CA SER A 118 3.31 -9.32 -3.47
C SER A 118 3.13 -9.24 -4.99
N GLY A 119 3.59 -8.16 -5.64
CA GLY A 119 3.49 -8.07 -7.09
C GLY A 119 4.36 -9.12 -7.79
N LYS A 120 5.66 -9.17 -7.46
CA LYS A 120 6.64 -10.06 -8.12
C LYS A 120 7.62 -10.68 -7.12
N PRO A 121 8.21 -11.86 -7.42
CA PRO A 121 9.24 -12.49 -6.57
C PRO A 121 10.46 -11.61 -6.30
N ALA A 122 10.82 -10.74 -7.26
CA ALA A 122 11.94 -9.81 -7.12
C ALA A 122 11.58 -8.56 -6.28
N GLY A 123 10.31 -8.31 -5.96
CA GLY A 123 9.88 -7.12 -5.23
C GLY A 123 10.31 -7.13 -3.77
N LEU A 124 10.41 -8.31 -3.16
CA LEU A 124 10.82 -8.48 -1.76
C LEU A 124 12.24 -9.04 -1.65
N ASN A 125 13.01 -8.50 -0.71
CA ASN A 125 14.34 -8.99 -0.37
C ASN A 125 14.25 -10.25 0.51
N ASN A 126 15.39 -10.90 0.75
CA ASN A 126 15.42 -12.17 1.52
C ASN A 126 14.96 -11.99 2.96
N GLN A 127 15.27 -10.86 3.60
CA GLN A 127 14.86 -10.62 4.99
C GLN A 127 13.34 -10.45 5.10
N GLU A 128 12.73 -9.69 4.19
CA GLU A 128 11.29 -9.53 4.08
C GLU A 128 10.61 -10.88 3.84
N LYS A 129 11.15 -11.69 2.91
CA LYS A 129 10.65 -13.04 2.65
C LYS A 129 10.68 -13.91 3.90
N CYS A 130 11.74 -13.82 4.71
CA CYS A 130 11.80 -14.52 6.00
C CYS A 130 10.74 -14.04 7.00
N PHE A 131 10.42 -12.74 7.03
CA PHE A 131 9.36 -12.21 7.91
C PHE A 131 7.96 -12.66 7.48
N PHE A 132 7.67 -12.64 6.18
CA PHE A 132 6.34 -12.91 5.66
C PHE A 132 6.06 -14.41 5.49
N GLY A 133 7.10 -15.23 5.33
CA GLY A 133 6.97 -16.67 5.16
C GLY A 133 6.32 -17.01 3.82
N ASP A 134 5.08 -17.47 3.85
CA ASP A 134 4.36 -17.92 2.66
C ASP A 134 3.81 -16.73 1.85
N ILE A 135 4.37 -16.55 0.65
CA ILE A 135 4.10 -15.42 -0.23
C ILE A 135 3.55 -15.92 -1.56
N ALA A 136 2.35 -15.45 -1.90
CA ALA A 136 1.78 -15.51 -3.24
C ALA A 136 2.16 -14.27 -4.05
N TYR A 137 2.19 -14.41 -5.38
CA TYR A 137 2.46 -13.32 -6.30
C TYR A 137 1.25 -13.07 -7.20
N LEU A 138 1.12 -11.86 -7.72
CA LEU A 138 0.15 -11.57 -8.76
C LEU A 138 0.53 -12.38 -10.02
N ASP A 139 -0.49 -12.93 -10.69
CA ASP A 139 -0.35 -13.74 -11.91
C ASP A 139 -0.01 -12.87 -13.14
#